data_AF-A0A949XR05-F1
#
_entry.id   AF-A0A949XR05-F1
#
_cell.length_a   1.000
_cell.length_b   1.000
_cell.length_c   1.000
_cell.angle_alpha   90.00
_cell.angle_beta   90.00
_cell.angle_gamma   90.00
#
_symmetry.space_group_name_H-M   'P 1'
#
loop_
_entity.id
_entity.type
_entity.pdbx_description
1 polymer ?
#
loop_
_entity_poly.entity_id
_entity_poly.type
_entity_poly.pdbx_seq_one_letter_code
_entity_poly.pdbx_strand_id
1 'polypeptide(L)'
;MSNALRRRFDRYLSGVSRRQLLRTGGLLGAAGAIPALRGTRADAAPARELASSTSAGPSIYEKIGVHPVINCRGTYTVIGGSLELPEVTSAQQAAAQHYVQLDELADGVGARLAELTGAEWGMVSSGCAAGLAHSTAACVAGGNPDLHVRIPDLRGFAKDEVVIPAHSRNEYDAAVRSIGVRIVEVANEKEFLAALGPRVAMVYVLAGPNAETGPLTYDMIYPAARERNIPVLVDAAAEILTIPNVHLKRGATLVGYSGGKCLRGPQSAGLILGRKDLLKAAWVHSAPHHGYGRAMKVGKEEAMGMLAAVEAWTKRDHQAEWAMWMSWMNHIAAEVSSIDGVTTAIEQTKELSNQSPVLNIRWDTEKIGVSGSEVEHTLFTTEPRVTLFGRGGRRRGQETPANQTGVSITAYMMCTGDEKVVADRLRSILSSAVGTKLARDTSSASSQIAGEWTVSIEFAASRANHVLYLQQDGSAITGTHQGDFLSRDLTGSLHGDKITMTSSIGEQHGAALTYTFTGTVSQDGMGGDLSLGEYRSAKWTAVPRKRDLGGPGWS
;
A
#
# COMPACT_ATOMS: atom_id res chain seq x y z
N MET A 1 -10.66 12.86 -55.73
CA MET A 1 -9.93 13.99 -55.12
C MET A 1 -8.55 14.08 -55.75
N SER A 2 -8.12 15.29 -56.10
CA SER A 2 -7.19 15.62 -57.21
C SER A 2 -5.70 15.32 -56.97
N ASN A 3 -5.02 14.88 -58.05
CA ASN A 3 -3.57 14.74 -58.26
C ASN A 3 -2.72 16.02 -58.04
N ALA A 4 -3.34 17.12 -57.60
CA ALA A 4 -2.68 18.39 -57.27
C ALA A 4 -2.13 18.43 -55.83
N LEU A 5 -2.69 17.67 -54.87
CA LEU A 5 -2.18 17.65 -53.49
C LEU A 5 -0.86 16.85 -53.36
N ARG A 6 -0.74 15.73 -54.09
CA ARG A 6 0.46 14.87 -54.07
C ARG A 6 1.71 15.60 -54.59
N ARG A 7 1.55 16.45 -55.61
CA ARG A 7 2.66 17.23 -56.21
C ARG A 7 3.09 18.46 -55.40
N ARG A 8 2.33 18.90 -54.40
CA ARG A 8 2.74 19.94 -53.43
C ARG A 8 3.52 19.34 -52.26
N PHE A 9 3.26 18.10 -51.89
CA PHE A 9 3.93 17.41 -50.78
C PHE A 9 5.36 16.97 -51.17
N ASP A 10 5.54 16.42 -52.38
CA ASP A 10 6.85 15.96 -52.86
C ASP A 10 7.85 17.10 -53.15
N ARG A 11 7.37 18.34 -53.32
CA ARG A 11 8.19 19.52 -53.56
C ARG A 11 8.72 20.17 -52.27
N TYR A 12 8.15 19.81 -51.11
CA TYR A 12 8.60 20.30 -49.81
C TYR A 12 9.73 19.43 -49.22
N LEU A 13 9.82 18.16 -49.64
CA LEU A 13 10.76 17.18 -49.08
C LEU A 13 12.10 17.05 -49.83
N SER A 14 12.32 17.78 -50.93
CA SER A 14 13.53 17.68 -51.77
C SER A 14 14.49 18.88 -51.66
N GLY A 15 14.33 19.75 -50.66
CA GLY A 15 14.97 21.07 -50.63
C GLY A 15 16.12 21.33 -49.66
N VAL A 16 16.70 20.34 -48.97
CA VAL A 16 17.83 20.61 -48.05
C VAL A 16 18.94 19.58 -48.22
N SER A 17 20.06 19.99 -48.81
CA SER A 17 21.25 19.14 -48.91
C SER A 17 22.09 19.22 -47.63
N ARG A 18 22.68 18.08 -47.23
CA ARG A 18 23.56 17.91 -46.05
C ARG A 18 24.77 18.87 -46.00
N ARG A 19 25.07 19.62 -47.06
CA ARG A 19 26.18 20.58 -47.13
C ARG A 19 25.86 22.00 -46.63
N GLN A 20 24.59 22.36 -46.42
CA GLN A 20 24.20 23.69 -45.91
C GLN A 20 24.10 23.75 -44.38
N LEU A 21 24.01 22.61 -43.69
CA LEU A 21 23.89 22.53 -42.23
C LEU A 21 25.24 22.66 -41.48
N LEU A 22 26.35 22.65 -42.21
CA LEU A 22 27.72 22.69 -41.66
C LEU A 22 28.44 24.03 -41.87
N ARG A 23 27.75 25.08 -42.34
CA ARG A 23 28.36 26.41 -42.62
C ARG A 23 27.86 27.57 -41.76
N THR A 24 26.93 27.35 -40.83
CA THR A 24 26.33 28.41 -39.98
C THR A 24 26.46 28.18 -38.47
N GLY A 25 27.41 27.34 -38.03
CA GLY A 25 27.63 27.05 -36.61
C GLY A 25 29.02 27.46 -36.07
N GLY A 26 29.72 28.37 -36.74
CA GLY A 26 31.04 28.84 -36.31
C GLY A 26 30.97 30.20 -35.60
N LEU A 27 31.49 30.24 -34.38
CA LEU A 27 31.94 31.40 -33.59
C LEU A 27 30.89 32.20 -32.80
N LEU A 28 30.70 31.78 -31.54
CA LEU A 28 30.99 32.61 -30.37
C LEU A 28 31.34 31.69 -29.18
N GLY A 29 32.62 31.64 -28.85
CA GLY A 29 33.16 30.92 -27.69
C GLY A 29 33.80 31.88 -26.69
N ALA A 30 33.65 31.55 -25.40
CA ALA A 30 34.41 31.91 -24.19
C ALA A 30 33.39 32.00 -23.03
N ALA A 31 33.47 31.32 -21.89
CA ALA A 31 34.45 30.48 -21.21
C ALA A 31 33.66 29.37 -20.47
N GLY A 32 34.12 28.15 -20.23
CA GLY A 32 35.47 27.74 -19.87
C GLY A 32 35.55 27.38 -18.39
N ALA A 33 34.76 26.39 -17.93
CA ALA A 33 35.04 25.60 -16.73
C ALA A 33 34.29 24.26 -16.85
N ILE A 34 34.94 23.27 -17.46
CA ILE A 34 34.58 21.86 -17.29
C ILE A 34 35.16 21.45 -15.93
N PRO A 35 34.37 21.08 -14.92
CA PRO A 35 34.92 20.35 -13.80
C PRO A 35 35.32 18.99 -14.36
N ALA A 36 36.61 18.70 -14.28
CA ALA A 36 37.13 17.36 -14.44
C ALA A 36 36.24 16.38 -13.66
N LEU A 37 35.97 15.23 -14.28
CA LEU A 37 35.39 14.04 -13.67
C LEU A 37 36.20 13.65 -12.43
N ARG A 38 35.95 14.30 -11.31
CA ARG A 38 36.12 13.72 -9.98
C ARG A 38 34.87 12.89 -9.77
N GLY A 39 35.06 11.59 -9.53
CA GLY A 39 33.98 10.64 -9.31
C GLY A 39 32.92 11.27 -8.41
N THR A 40 31.72 11.43 -8.97
CA THR A 40 30.54 11.80 -8.19
C THR A 40 30.37 10.68 -7.18
N ARG A 41 30.61 10.97 -5.90
CA ARG A 41 30.09 10.12 -4.85
C ARG A 41 28.58 10.09 -5.06
N ALA A 42 28.00 8.89 -5.02
CA ALA A 42 26.56 8.78 -4.88
C ALA A 42 26.21 9.54 -3.58
N ASP A 43 25.29 10.48 -3.67
CA ASP A 43 24.77 11.20 -2.50
C ASP A 43 23.46 10.51 -2.07
N ALA A 44 23.11 10.60 -0.78
CA ALA A 44 21.79 10.17 -0.30
C ALA A 44 20.70 10.88 -1.12
N ALA A 45 19.52 10.25 -1.34
CA ALA A 45 18.39 11.02 -1.85
C ALA A 45 18.21 12.27 -0.97
N PRO A 46 18.03 13.45 -1.57
CA PRO A 46 17.89 14.66 -0.80
C PRO A 46 16.76 14.46 0.20
N ALA A 47 17.12 14.52 1.48
CA ALA A 47 16.16 14.59 2.55
C ALA A 47 15.42 15.89 2.31
N ARG A 48 14.11 15.80 2.04
CA ARG A 48 13.31 16.97 1.76
C ARG A 48 13.35 17.80 3.02
N GLU A 49 13.93 19.00 2.95
CA GLU A 49 13.77 19.97 4.03
C GLU A 49 12.28 20.19 4.18
N LEU A 50 11.80 20.27 5.44
CA LEU A 50 10.45 20.72 5.72
C LEU A 50 10.24 21.96 4.84
N ALA A 51 9.17 21.98 4.03
CA ALA A 51 8.83 23.21 3.33
C ALA A 51 8.63 24.24 4.43
N SER A 52 9.64 25.08 4.64
CA SER A 52 9.55 26.17 5.60
C SER A 52 8.28 26.91 5.22
N SER A 53 7.43 27.22 6.18
CA SER A 53 6.19 27.98 6.03
C SER A 53 6.42 29.42 5.54
N THR A 54 7.48 29.66 4.77
CA THR A 54 7.88 30.94 4.19
C THR A 54 7.05 31.31 2.96
N SER A 55 6.17 30.44 2.46
CA SER A 55 5.04 30.91 1.65
C SER A 55 4.04 31.56 2.60
N ALA A 56 3.88 32.89 2.52
CA ALA A 56 3.11 33.74 3.44
C ALA A 56 1.57 33.49 3.49
N GLY A 57 1.11 32.25 3.34
CA GLY A 57 -0.29 31.87 3.40
C GLY A 57 -0.47 30.35 3.58
N PRO A 58 -1.72 29.91 3.85
CA PRO A 58 -2.03 28.50 4.07
C PRO A 58 -1.65 27.64 2.86
N SER A 59 -1.19 26.42 3.13
CA SER A 59 -0.90 25.40 2.13
C SER A 59 -2.11 25.11 1.24
N ILE A 60 -1.88 24.49 0.08
CA ILE A 60 -2.97 24.09 -0.83
C ILE A 60 -3.97 23.14 -0.17
N TYR A 61 -3.53 22.36 0.83
CA TYR A 61 -4.38 21.47 1.61
C TYR A 61 -5.22 22.25 2.64
N GLU A 62 -4.61 23.18 3.37
CA GLU A 62 -5.33 23.97 4.39
C GLU A 62 -6.42 24.86 3.76
N LYS A 63 -6.20 25.34 2.52
CA LYS A 63 -7.22 26.07 1.75
C LYS A 63 -8.51 25.28 1.50
N ILE A 64 -8.46 23.95 1.59
CA ILE A 64 -9.63 23.05 1.46
C ILE A 64 -9.96 22.34 2.78
N GLY A 65 -9.46 22.83 3.91
CA GLY A 65 -9.72 22.28 5.25
C GLY A 65 -8.96 20.99 5.57
N VAL A 66 -7.90 20.68 4.81
CA VAL A 66 -7.06 19.50 5.04
C VAL A 66 -5.76 19.93 5.71
N HIS A 67 -5.48 19.35 6.87
CA HIS A 67 -4.26 19.64 7.63
C HIS A 67 -3.18 18.59 7.31
N PRO A 68 -1.99 18.99 6.84
CA PRO A 68 -0.85 18.09 6.65
C PRO A 68 -0.47 17.31 7.91
N VAL A 69 0.21 16.18 7.74
CA VAL A 69 0.63 15.29 8.82
C VAL A 69 2.09 14.89 8.65
N ILE A 70 2.83 14.80 9.75
CA ILE A 70 4.15 14.18 9.80
C ILE A 70 3.98 12.65 9.77
N ASN A 71 4.54 12.00 8.75
CA ASN A 71 4.36 10.57 8.53
C ASN A 71 5.48 9.74 9.18
N CYS A 72 5.20 9.23 10.39
CA CYS A 72 6.03 8.25 11.09
C CYS A 72 5.48 6.81 10.97
N ARG A 73 4.41 6.61 10.18
CA ARG A 73 3.67 5.34 10.08
C ARG A 73 4.12 4.48 8.90
N GLY A 74 4.60 5.10 7.81
CA GLY A 74 5.09 4.42 6.61
C GLY A 74 4.18 4.67 5.40
N THR A 75 4.19 3.77 4.43
CA THR A 75 3.59 4.01 3.09
C THR A 75 2.10 3.67 2.97
N TYR A 76 1.33 4.03 4.00
CA TYR A 76 -0.12 3.75 4.02
C TYR A 76 -0.87 4.68 3.06
N THR A 77 -1.74 4.09 2.23
CA THR A 77 -2.49 4.82 1.21
C THR A 77 -3.42 5.88 1.80
N VAL A 78 -4.04 5.60 2.96
CA VAL A 78 -4.96 6.53 3.64
C VAL A 78 -4.29 7.87 4.04
N ILE A 79 -2.95 7.90 4.12
CA ILE A 79 -2.16 9.11 4.41
C ILE A 79 -1.30 9.56 3.23
N GLY A 80 -1.55 9.04 2.02
CA GLY A 80 -0.91 9.49 0.79
C GLY A 80 0.41 8.78 0.44
N GLY A 81 0.78 7.72 1.16
CA GLY A 81 1.98 6.94 0.87
C GLY A 81 3.28 7.71 1.10
N SER A 82 4.09 7.85 0.06
CA SER A 82 5.39 8.52 0.05
C SER A 82 5.41 9.87 -0.68
N LEU A 83 6.34 10.74 -0.27
CA LEU A 83 6.62 11.95 -1.02
C LEU A 83 7.52 11.65 -2.22
N GLU A 84 7.06 12.04 -3.41
CA GLU A 84 7.80 11.94 -4.66
C GLU A 84 9.15 12.66 -4.57
N LEU A 85 10.16 12.07 -5.22
CA LEU A 85 11.49 12.66 -5.35
C LEU A 85 11.48 13.91 -6.27
N PRO A 86 12.42 14.86 -6.11
CA PRO A 86 12.52 16.02 -7.01
C PRO A 86 12.63 15.65 -8.49
N GLU A 87 13.36 14.58 -8.81
CA GLU A 87 13.52 14.05 -10.17
C GLU A 87 12.18 13.58 -10.76
N VAL A 88 11.32 12.99 -9.93
CA VAL A 88 10.00 12.48 -10.30
C VAL A 88 9.08 13.63 -10.66
N THR A 89 8.96 14.61 -9.76
CA THR A 89 8.11 15.80 -9.98
C THR A 89 8.58 16.61 -11.20
N SER A 90 9.90 16.74 -11.39
CA SER A 90 10.48 17.43 -12.56
C SER A 90 10.14 16.70 -13.87
N ALA A 91 10.25 15.37 -13.88
CA ALA A 91 9.91 14.55 -15.04
C ALA A 91 8.42 14.63 -15.38
N GLN A 92 7.53 14.58 -14.37
CA GLN A 92 6.09 14.75 -14.57
C GLN A 92 5.75 16.13 -15.14
N GLN A 93 6.34 17.21 -14.59
CA GLN A 93 6.13 18.57 -15.08
C GLN A 93 6.60 18.74 -16.52
N ALA A 94 7.76 18.20 -16.87
CA ALA A 94 8.27 18.21 -18.25
C ALA A 94 7.37 17.40 -19.20
N ALA A 95 6.96 16.21 -18.78
CA ALA A 95 6.06 15.35 -19.56
C ALA A 95 4.72 16.06 -19.84
N ALA A 96 4.18 16.80 -18.87
CA ALA A 96 2.91 17.53 -18.99
C ALA A 96 2.88 18.55 -20.14
N GLN A 97 4.04 19.01 -20.63
CA GLN A 97 4.15 20.02 -21.69
C GLN A 97 4.13 19.47 -23.13
N HIS A 98 4.08 18.14 -23.32
CA HIS A 98 4.18 17.52 -24.64
C HIS A 98 3.08 16.48 -24.89
N TYR A 99 2.63 16.39 -26.14
CA TYR A 99 1.85 15.25 -26.63
C TYR A 99 2.79 14.19 -27.20
N VAL A 100 2.49 12.91 -26.94
CA VAL A 100 3.23 11.76 -27.45
C VAL A 100 2.26 10.63 -27.84
N GLN A 101 2.69 9.75 -28.73
CA GLN A 101 1.98 8.49 -28.99
C GLN A 101 2.31 7.52 -27.84
N LEU A 102 1.29 6.92 -27.21
CA LEU A 102 1.47 6.19 -25.95
C LEU A 102 2.11 4.80 -26.11
N ASP A 103 1.98 4.15 -27.24
CA ASP A 103 2.69 2.90 -27.55
C ASP A 103 4.18 3.16 -27.78
N GLU A 104 4.53 4.26 -28.47
CA GLU A 104 5.93 4.71 -28.60
C GLU A 104 6.52 5.03 -27.22
N LEU A 105 5.76 5.71 -26.37
CA LEU A 105 6.16 5.98 -24.98
C LEU A 105 6.35 4.67 -24.19
N ALA A 106 5.40 3.75 -24.25
CA ALA A 106 5.49 2.47 -23.56
C ALA A 106 6.69 1.65 -24.05
N ASP A 107 6.98 1.68 -25.35
CA ASP A 107 8.15 1.01 -25.91
C ASP A 107 9.46 1.63 -25.43
N GLY A 108 9.56 2.96 -25.41
CA GLY A 108 10.73 3.68 -24.93
C GLY A 108 10.97 3.51 -23.43
N VAL A 109 9.93 3.67 -22.62
CA VAL A 109 9.98 3.46 -21.16
C VAL A 109 10.35 2.01 -20.85
N GLY A 110 9.71 1.05 -21.51
CA GLY A 110 9.96 -0.37 -21.27
C GLY A 110 11.37 -0.81 -21.61
N ALA A 111 11.94 -0.30 -22.71
CA ALA A 111 13.34 -0.53 -23.06
C ALA A 111 14.29 0.10 -22.03
N ARG A 112 14.03 1.32 -21.59
CA ARG A 112 14.88 1.99 -20.60
C ARG A 112 14.84 1.31 -19.23
N LEU A 113 13.68 0.84 -18.80
CA LEU A 113 13.54 0.04 -17.57
C LEU A 113 14.33 -1.27 -17.67
N ALA A 114 14.33 -1.92 -18.83
CA ALA A 114 15.14 -3.12 -19.07
C ALA A 114 16.64 -2.84 -18.89
N GLU A 115 17.15 -1.76 -19.49
CA GLU A 115 18.55 -1.33 -19.34
C GLU A 115 18.95 -1.08 -17.88
N LEU A 116 18.08 -0.40 -17.12
CA LEU A 116 18.37 -0.01 -15.74
C LEU A 116 18.31 -1.20 -14.77
N THR A 117 17.40 -2.14 -14.98
CA THR A 117 17.07 -3.19 -14.00
C THR A 117 17.66 -4.56 -14.33
N GLY A 118 18.05 -4.76 -15.59
CA GLY A 118 18.48 -6.06 -16.12
C GLY A 118 17.34 -7.04 -16.39
N ALA A 119 16.08 -6.62 -16.27
CA ALA A 119 14.93 -7.40 -16.73
C ALA A 119 14.86 -7.41 -18.28
N GLU A 120 14.11 -8.35 -18.87
CA GLU A 120 13.92 -8.35 -20.33
C GLU A 120 13.11 -7.14 -20.82
N TRP A 121 12.18 -6.66 -20.00
CA TRP A 121 11.35 -5.49 -20.26
C TRP A 121 10.73 -4.93 -18.96
N GLY A 122 10.20 -3.70 -19.04
CA GLY A 122 9.42 -3.08 -17.98
C GLY A 122 8.11 -2.45 -18.47
N MET A 123 7.15 -2.30 -17.57
CA MET A 123 5.88 -1.62 -17.81
C MET A 123 5.53 -0.73 -16.63
N VAL A 124 4.98 0.46 -16.92
CA VAL A 124 4.36 1.32 -15.91
C VAL A 124 2.84 1.20 -16.01
N SER A 125 2.17 1.12 -14.86
CA SER A 125 0.72 0.92 -14.73
C SER A 125 0.13 1.87 -13.69
N SER A 126 -1.21 1.98 -13.63
CA SER A 126 -1.92 2.81 -12.64
C SER A 126 -1.95 2.13 -11.26
N GLY A 127 -0.82 2.15 -10.57
CA GLY A 127 -0.60 1.45 -9.31
C GLY A 127 -0.19 -0.01 -9.54
N CYS A 128 0.46 -0.62 -8.55
CA CYS A 128 0.88 -2.02 -8.66
C CYS A 128 -0.33 -2.95 -8.92
N ALA A 129 -1.46 -2.69 -8.26
CA ALA A 129 -2.71 -3.44 -8.45
C ALA A 129 -3.16 -3.48 -9.92
N ALA A 130 -3.11 -2.36 -10.65
CA ALA A 130 -3.41 -2.36 -12.08
C ALA A 130 -2.42 -3.22 -12.87
N GLY A 131 -1.13 -3.14 -12.55
CA GLY A 131 -0.11 -3.97 -13.17
C GLY A 131 -0.31 -5.47 -12.88
N LEU A 132 -0.78 -5.85 -11.68
CA LEU A 132 -1.18 -7.23 -11.36
C LEU A 132 -2.36 -7.69 -12.24
N ALA A 133 -3.37 -6.84 -12.40
CA ALA A 133 -4.53 -7.12 -13.25
C ALA A 133 -4.14 -7.24 -14.74
N HIS A 134 -3.33 -6.32 -15.27
CA HIS A 134 -2.82 -6.37 -16.65
C HIS A 134 -1.97 -7.62 -16.90
N SER A 135 -1.11 -7.97 -15.95
CA SER A 135 -0.29 -9.20 -16.00
C SER A 135 -1.16 -10.45 -15.98
N THR A 136 -2.20 -10.48 -15.15
CA THR A 136 -3.18 -11.57 -15.10
C THR A 136 -3.91 -11.71 -16.43
N ALA A 137 -4.39 -10.60 -17.00
CA ALA A 137 -5.05 -10.58 -18.30
C ALA A 137 -4.12 -11.10 -19.41
N ALA A 138 -2.85 -10.70 -19.40
CA ALA A 138 -1.85 -11.18 -20.36
C ALA A 138 -1.63 -12.70 -20.26
N CYS A 139 -1.58 -13.25 -19.04
CA CYS A 139 -1.46 -14.70 -18.82
C CYS A 139 -2.72 -15.49 -19.25
N VAL A 140 -3.90 -14.87 -19.18
CA VAL A 140 -5.19 -15.45 -19.58
C VAL A 140 -5.42 -15.39 -21.09
N ALA A 141 -5.15 -14.23 -21.71
CA ALA A 141 -5.60 -13.90 -23.06
C ALA A 141 -4.47 -13.62 -24.06
N GLY A 142 -3.21 -13.58 -23.61
CA GLY A 142 -2.09 -13.12 -24.44
C GLY A 142 -2.29 -11.68 -24.92
N GLY A 143 -1.81 -11.34 -26.10
CA GLY A 143 -2.04 -10.01 -26.71
C GLY A 143 -3.29 -9.93 -27.59
N ASN A 144 -4.27 -10.83 -27.43
CA ASN A 144 -5.41 -10.93 -28.34
C ASN A 144 -6.53 -9.90 -28.00
N PRO A 145 -6.81 -8.90 -28.86
CA PRO A 145 -7.84 -7.90 -28.59
C PRO A 145 -9.27 -8.49 -28.52
N ASP A 146 -9.57 -9.57 -29.25
CA ASP A 146 -10.90 -10.21 -29.24
C ASP A 146 -11.22 -10.83 -27.87
N LEU A 147 -10.18 -11.33 -27.20
CA LEU A 147 -10.28 -11.83 -25.83
C LEU A 147 -10.26 -10.67 -24.83
N HIS A 148 -9.43 -9.64 -25.07
CA HIS A 148 -9.33 -8.49 -24.17
C HIS A 148 -10.69 -7.84 -23.89
N VAL A 149 -11.51 -7.61 -24.93
CA VAL A 149 -12.81 -6.94 -24.80
C VAL A 149 -13.88 -7.79 -24.10
N ARG A 150 -13.63 -9.10 -23.90
CA ARG A 150 -14.53 -10.01 -23.17
C ARG A 150 -14.25 -10.06 -21.68
N ILE A 151 -13.03 -9.75 -21.25
CA ILE A 151 -12.67 -9.66 -19.83
C ILE A 151 -13.64 -8.67 -19.15
N PRO A 152 -14.24 -9.02 -18.00
CA PRO A 152 -13.91 -10.15 -17.12
C PRO A 152 -14.76 -11.42 -17.33
N ASP A 153 -15.57 -11.51 -18.39
CA ASP A 153 -16.30 -12.74 -18.70
C ASP A 153 -15.40 -13.74 -19.44
N LEU A 154 -14.84 -14.69 -18.68
CA LEU A 154 -13.89 -15.69 -19.19
C LEU A 154 -14.57 -16.95 -19.76
N ARG A 155 -15.90 -16.97 -19.92
CA ARG A 155 -16.58 -18.15 -20.50
C ARG A 155 -16.05 -18.43 -21.90
N GLY A 156 -15.55 -19.65 -22.10
CA GLY A 156 -14.97 -20.10 -23.36
C GLY A 156 -13.47 -19.83 -23.52
N PHE A 157 -12.80 -19.24 -22.53
CA PHE A 157 -11.35 -19.10 -22.52
C PHE A 157 -10.68 -20.44 -22.19
N ALA A 158 -9.48 -20.66 -22.73
CA ALA A 158 -8.71 -21.87 -22.45
C ALA A 158 -8.14 -21.90 -21.03
N LYS A 159 -7.87 -20.71 -20.46
CA LYS A 159 -7.31 -20.53 -19.14
C LYS A 159 -8.12 -19.51 -18.36
N ASP A 160 -8.45 -19.83 -17.12
CA ASP A 160 -9.29 -19.01 -16.25
C ASP A 160 -9.03 -19.29 -14.77
N GLU A 161 -7.91 -19.95 -14.45
CA GLU A 161 -7.51 -20.28 -13.08
C GLU A 161 -6.19 -19.61 -12.71
N VAL A 162 -6.10 -19.14 -11.46
CA VAL A 162 -4.85 -18.67 -10.86
C VAL A 162 -4.61 -19.44 -9.57
N VAL A 163 -3.45 -20.07 -9.47
CA VAL A 163 -3.05 -20.78 -8.24
C VAL A 163 -2.39 -19.79 -7.28
N ILE A 164 -2.83 -19.78 -6.02
CA ILE A 164 -2.29 -18.89 -4.98
C ILE A 164 -1.99 -19.69 -3.71
N PRO A 165 -0.75 -19.67 -3.19
CA PRO A 165 -0.45 -20.18 -1.86
C PRO A 165 -1.33 -19.51 -0.80
N ALA A 166 -1.85 -20.26 0.19
CA ALA A 166 -2.70 -19.71 1.24
C ALA A 166 -2.05 -18.53 1.98
N HIS A 167 -0.73 -18.58 2.22
CA HIS A 167 0.02 -17.51 2.86
C HIS A 167 0.22 -16.26 1.96
N SER A 168 -0.12 -16.35 0.67
CA SER A 168 -0.07 -15.27 -0.32
C SER A 168 -1.44 -14.60 -0.54
N ARG A 169 -2.53 -15.10 0.05
CA ARG A 169 -3.84 -14.44 0.00
C ARG A 169 -3.78 -13.12 0.78
N ASN A 170 -4.20 -12.03 0.14
CA ASN A 170 -4.31 -10.69 0.72
C ASN A 170 -5.34 -9.85 -0.06
N GLU A 171 -5.68 -8.66 0.42
CA GLU A 171 -6.69 -7.79 -0.20
C GLU A 171 -6.33 -7.37 -1.63
N TYR A 172 -5.04 -7.38 -1.97
CA TYR A 172 -4.53 -6.99 -3.29
C TYR A 172 -4.73 -8.08 -4.35
N ASP A 173 -4.96 -9.34 -3.95
CA ASP A 173 -5.40 -10.40 -4.87
C ASP A 173 -6.76 -10.08 -5.54
N ALA A 174 -7.49 -9.08 -5.03
CA ALA A 174 -8.67 -8.52 -5.68
C ALA A 174 -8.36 -8.05 -7.10
N ALA A 175 -7.15 -7.51 -7.36
CA ALA A 175 -6.73 -7.12 -8.70
C ALA A 175 -6.67 -8.30 -9.66
N VAL A 176 -6.15 -9.44 -9.20
CA VAL A 176 -6.10 -10.71 -9.94
C VAL A 176 -7.52 -11.21 -10.19
N ARG A 177 -8.35 -11.30 -9.13
CA ARG A 177 -9.75 -11.74 -9.20
C ARG A 177 -10.61 -10.87 -10.12
N SER A 178 -10.27 -9.60 -10.25
CA SER A 178 -11.02 -8.64 -11.08
C SER A 178 -11.03 -9.00 -12.56
N ILE A 179 -10.10 -9.85 -13.02
CA ILE A 179 -10.06 -10.37 -14.40
C ILE A 179 -11.13 -11.46 -14.64
N GLY A 180 -11.81 -11.94 -13.60
CA GLY A 180 -12.82 -13.00 -13.69
C GLY A 180 -12.24 -14.42 -13.53
N VAL A 181 -10.97 -14.53 -13.13
CA VAL A 181 -10.31 -15.82 -12.87
C VAL A 181 -10.83 -16.46 -11.59
N ARG A 182 -10.85 -17.79 -11.58
CA ARG A 182 -11.07 -18.61 -10.38
C ARG A 182 -9.77 -18.78 -9.61
N ILE A 183 -9.80 -18.47 -8.32
CA ILE A 183 -8.64 -18.69 -7.43
C ILE A 183 -8.63 -20.14 -6.98
N VAL A 184 -7.50 -20.81 -7.18
CA VAL A 184 -7.19 -22.14 -6.65
C VAL A 184 -6.20 -21.96 -5.51
N GLU A 185 -6.73 -21.90 -4.29
CA GLU A 185 -5.92 -21.77 -3.08
C GLU A 185 -5.29 -23.11 -2.69
N VAL A 186 -4.00 -23.09 -2.31
CA VAL A 186 -3.24 -24.29 -1.94
C VAL A 186 -2.39 -24.05 -0.69
N ALA A 187 -2.32 -25.04 0.20
CA ALA A 187 -1.65 -24.91 1.50
C ALA A 187 -0.27 -25.57 1.55
N ASN A 188 -0.01 -26.56 0.70
CA ASN A 188 1.21 -27.38 0.73
C ASN A 188 1.64 -27.84 -0.67
N GLU A 189 2.85 -28.38 -0.77
CA GLU A 189 3.47 -28.80 -2.03
C GLU A 189 2.62 -29.79 -2.84
N LYS A 190 2.00 -30.78 -2.16
CA LYS A 190 1.15 -31.78 -2.82
C LYS A 190 -0.04 -31.13 -3.51
N GLU A 191 -0.74 -30.24 -2.80
CA GLU A 191 -1.86 -29.47 -3.36
C GLU A 191 -1.40 -28.56 -4.50
N PHE A 192 -0.28 -27.86 -4.32
CA PHE A 192 0.30 -26.99 -5.35
C PHE A 192 0.58 -27.74 -6.64
N LEU A 193 1.30 -28.87 -6.57
CA LEU A 193 1.63 -29.68 -7.74
C LEU A 193 0.39 -30.27 -8.43
N ALA A 194 -0.64 -30.63 -7.65
CA ALA A 194 -1.92 -31.13 -8.18
C ALA A 194 -2.75 -30.02 -8.85
N ALA A 195 -2.65 -28.78 -8.36
CA ALA A 195 -3.39 -27.64 -8.87
C ALA A 195 -2.88 -27.11 -10.22
N LEU A 196 -1.62 -27.40 -10.60
CA LEU A 196 -1.01 -26.93 -11.85
C LEU A 196 -1.52 -27.68 -13.09
N GLY A 197 -2.81 -27.52 -13.39
CA GLY A 197 -3.50 -28.10 -14.54
C GLY A 197 -3.53 -27.21 -15.80
N PRO A 198 -4.15 -27.69 -16.89
CA PRO A 198 -4.13 -27.01 -18.20
C PRO A 198 -4.89 -25.67 -18.23
N ARG A 199 -5.82 -25.44 -17.29
CA ARG A 199 -6.59 -24.20 -17.17
C ARG A 199 -5.88 -23.09 -16.40
N VAL A 200 -4.72 -23.39 -15.79
CA VAL A 200 -3.97 -22.43 -14.99
C VAL A 200 -3.28 -21.40 -15.91
N ALA A 201 -3.68 -20.14 -15.75
CA ALA A 201 -3.10 -18.99 -16.41
C ALA A 201 -1.74 -18.63 -15.82
N MET A 202 -1.64 -18.58 -14.49
CA MET A 202 -0.42 -18.23 -13.77
C MET A 202 -0.48 -18.68 -12.31
N VAL A 203 0.66 -18.60 -11.62
CA VAL A 203 0.76 -18.62 -10.15
C VAL A 203 0.98 -17.19 -9.66
N TYR A 204 0.23 -16.79 -8.64
CA TYR A 204 0.45 -15.52 -7.94
C TYR A 204 1.08 -15.77 -6.57
N VAL A 205 2.13 -15.02 -6.24
CA VAL A 205 2.85 -15.11 -4.97
C VAL A 205 3.00 -13.72 -4.37
N LEU A 206 2.59 -13.55 -3.12
CA LEU A 206 2.90 -12.34 -2.36
C LEU A 206 4.32 -12.45 -1.83
N ALA A 207 5.16 -11.46 -2.14
CA ALA A 207 6.52 -11.45 -1.66
C ALA A 207 6.56 -11.20 -0.15
N GLY A 208 7.35 -11.99 0.58
CA GLY A 208 7.57 -11.79 2.01
C GLY A 208 8.13 -13.04 2.71
N PRO A 209 8.33 -12.97 4.04
CA PRO A 209 9.00 -14.03 4.80
C PRO A 209 8.33 -15.41 4.67
N ASN A 210 7.00 -15.46 4.54
CA ASN A 210 6.28 -16.71 4.40
C ASN A 210 6.60 -17.45 3.08
N ALA A 211 6.97 -16.73 2.03
CA ALA A 211 7.39 -17.32 0.76
C ALA A 211 8.89 -17.66 0.74
N GLU A 212 9.66 -17.25 1.76
CA GLU A 212 11.04 -17.70 1.97
C GLU A 212 11.11 -18.98 2.81
N THR A 213 10.33 -19.08 3.89
CA THR A 213 10.49 -20.15 4.90
C THR A 213 9.23 -20.98 5.15
N GLY A 214 8.09 -20.61 4.55
CA GLY A 214 6.82 -21.30 4.74
C GLY A 214 6.71 -22.62 3.98
N PRO A 215 5.52 -23.27 4.00
CA PRO A 215 5.30 -24.58 3.38
C PRO A 215 5.36 -24.58 1.85
N LEU A 216 5.36 -23.40 1.23
CA LEU A 216 5.34 -23.18 -0.21
C LEU A 216 6.35 -22.06 -0.52
N THR A 217 7.63 -22.39 -0.57
CA THR A 217 8.71 -21.41 -0.77
C THR A 217 8.90 -21.05 -2.23
N TYR A 218 9.60 -19.94 -2.52
CA TYR A 218 10.02 -19.57 -3.88
C TYR A 218 10.78 -20.69 -4.57
N ASP A 219 11.72 -21.33 -3.87
CA ASP A 219 12.58 -22.39 -4.39
C ASP A 219 11.80 -23.68 -4.72
N MET A 220 10.59 -23.84 -4.18
CA MET A 220 9.67 -24.90 -4.58
C MET A 220 8.76 -24.43 -5.73
N ILE A 221 8.10 -23.29 -5.56
CA ILE A 221 7.06 -22.79 -6.49
C ILE A 221 7.64 -22.54 -7.89
N TYR A 222 8.77 -21.82 -7.98
CA TYR A 222 9.30 -21.33 -9.24
C TYR A 222 9.73 -22.48 -10.19
N PRO A 223 10.54 -23.47 -9.77
CA PRO A 223 10.88 -24.58 -10.66
C PRO A 223 9.66 -25.42 -11.04
N ALA A 224 8.76 -25.72 -10.10
CA ALA A 224 7.57 -26.54 -10.37
C ALA A 224 6.58 -25.89 -11.36
N ALA A 225 6.44 -24.56 -11.31
CA ALA A 225 5.65 -23.81 -12.29
C ALA A 225 6.36 -23.77 -13.66
N ARG A 226 7.69 -23.56 -13.67
CA ARG A 226 8.50 -23.53 -14.89
C ARG A 226 8.46 -24.86 -15.66
N GLU A 227 8.53 -26.00 -14.98
CA GLU A 227 8.43 -27.33 -15.59
C GLU A 227 7.12 -27.53 -16.39
N ARG A 228 6.06 -26.81 -16.01
CA ARG A 228 4.75 -26.85 -16.67
C ARG A 228 4.49 -25.66 -17.60
N ASN A 229 5.49 -24.80 -17.83
CA ASN A 229 5.37 -23.56 -18.60
C ASN A 229 4.25 -22.62 -18.08
N ILE A 230 4.07 -22.57 -16.76
CA ILE A 230 3.10 -21.68 -16.10
C ILE A 230 3.85 -20.44 -15.57
N PRO A 231 3.49 -19.22 -15.99
CA PRO A 231 4.07 -17.99 -15.47
C PRO A 231 3.89 -17.83 -13.95
N VAL A 232 4.89 -17.25 -13.29
CA VAL A 232 4.79 -16.82 -11.89
C VAL A 232 4.83 -15.29 -11.80
N LEU A 233 3.78 -14.69 -11.25
CA LEU A 233 3.71 -13.27 -10.93
C LEU A 233 3.97 -13.07 -9.43
N VAL A 234 5.00 -12.31 -9.10
CA VAL A 234 5.34 -11.95 -7.72
C VAL A 234 4.84 -10.54 -7.42
N ASP A 235 3.95 -10.41 -6.45
CA ASP A 235 3.59 -9.12 -5.88
C ASP A 235 4.65 -8.70 -4.84
N ALA A 236 5.60 -7.89 -5.28
CA ALA A 236 6.63 -7.28 -4.45
C ALA A 236 6.31 -5.80 -4.17
N ALA A 237 5.03 -5.41 -4.15
CA ALA A 237 4.61 -4.02 -4.07
C ALA A 237 5.26 -3.24 -2.92
N ALA A 238 5.42 -3.90 -1.76
CA ALA A 238 6.01 -3.31 -0.55
C ALA A 238 7.53 -3.49 -0.43
N GLU A 239 8.17 -4.23 -1.33
CA GLU A 239 9.60 -4.47 -1.27
C GLU A 239 10.41 -3.32 -1.89
N ILE A 240 11.67 -3.20 -1.48
CA ILE A 240 12.64 -2.40 -2.21
C ILE A 240 12.94 -3.00 -3.59
N LEU A 241 13.27 -2.15 -4.56
CA LEU A 241 13.73 -2.61 -5.87
C LEU A 241 15.18 -3.10 -5.78
N THR A 242 15.44 -4.36 -6.14
CA THR A 242 16.81 -4.88 -6.27
C THR A 242 17.27 -4.86 -7.72
N ILE A 243 18.56 -4.59 -7.95
CA ILE A 243 19.17 -4.59 -9.28
C ILE A 243 20.49 -5.39 -9.21
N PRO A 244 20.62 -6.53 -9.93
CA PRO A 244 19.56 -7.19 -10.70
C PRO A 244 18.39 -7.65 -9.81
N ASN A 245 17.23 -7.82 -10.42
CA ASN A 245 16.01 -8.20 -9.69
C ASN A 245 16.13 -9.62 -9.09
N VAL A 246 15.94 -9.74 -7.77
CA VAL A 246 16.16 -10.99 -7.03
C VAL A 246 15.13 -12.06 -7.40
N HIS A 247 13.86 -11.69 -7.59
CA HIS A 247 12.78 -12.61 -7.92
C HIS A 247 12.92 -13.14 -9.34
N LEU A 248 13.18 -12.26 -10.31
CA LEU A 248 13.43 -12.66 -11.70
C LEU A 248 14.67 -13.57 -11.80
N LYS A 249 15.75 -13.25 -11.07
CA LYS A 249 16.96 -14.08 -11.02
C LYS A 249 16.69 -15.48 -10.46
N ARG A 250 15.77 -15.61 -9.51
CA ARG A 250 15.37 -16.89 -8.92
C ARG A 250 14.42 -17.70 -9.82
N GLY A 251 13.75 -17.07 -10.78
CA GLY A 251 12.90 -17.75 -11.76
C GLY A 251 11.45 -17.26 -11.83
N ALA A 252 11.10 -16.16 -11.13
CA ALA A 252 9.83 -15.50 -11.36
C ALA A 252 9.71 -15.03 -12.81
N THR A 253 8.48 -14.99 -13.34
CA THR A 253 8.22 -14.56 -14.71
C THR A 253 7.96 -13.05 -14.80
N LEU A 254 7.22 -12.53 -13.83
CA LEU A 254 6.87 -11.12 -13.67
C LEU A 254 6.98 -10.75 -12.20
N VAL A 255 7.36 -9.51 -11.91
CA VAL A 255 7.41 -8.95 -10.56
C VAL A 255 6.84 -7.54 -10.55
N GLY A 256 5.96 -7.26 -9.60
CA GLY A 256 5.31 -5.95 -9.44
C GLY A 256 5.82 -5.17 -8.23
N TYR A 257 6.02 -3.87 -8.40
CA TYR A 257 6.42 -2.92 -7.37
C TYR A 257 5.47 -1.72 -7.33
N SER A 258 5.25 -1.16 -6.15
CA SER A 258 4.50 0.09 -6.00
C SER A 258 5.43 1.29 -6.17
N GLY A 259 5.05 2.26 -7.02
CA GLY A 259 5.80 3.50 -7.18
C GLY A 259 5.78 4.34 -5.92
N GLY A 260 4.60 4.49 -5.34
CA GLY A 260 4.34 5.29 -4.14
C GLY A 260 4.84 4.74 -2.80
N LYS A 261 5.71 3.72 -2.81
CA LYS A 261 6.27 3.13 -1.58
C LYS A 261 7.77 3.41 -1.48
N CYS A 262 8.59 2.36 -1.34
CA CYS A 262 10.04 2.45 -1.19
C CYS A 262 10.71 3.22 -2.34
N LEU A 263 10.20 3.10 -3.56
CA LEU A 263 10.74 3.79 -4.74
C LEU A 263 10.60 5.31 -4.68
N ARG A 264 9.61 5.83 -3.92
CA ARG A 264 9.28 7.27 -3.86
C ARG A 264 9.03 7.88 -5.25
N GLY A 265 8.45 7.06 -6.13
CA GLY A 265 7.87 7.47 -7.40
C GLY A 265 6.42 7.92 -7.25
N PRO A 266 5.68 8.06 -8.36
CA PRO A 266 4.30 8.51 -8.30
C PRO A 266 3.41 7.57 -7.50
N GLN A 267 2.55 8.16 -6.65
CA GLN A 267 1.71 7.38 -5.73
C GLN A 267 0.77 6.41 -6.44
N SER A 268 0.16 6.88 -7.52
CA SER A 268 -0.78 6.13 -8.35
C SER A 268 -0.09 5.32 -9.46
N ALA A 269 1.21 5.03 -9.37
CA ALA A 269 1.95 4.26 -10.37
C ALA A 269 2.44 2.90 -9.82
N GLY A 270 2.55 1.92 -10.72
CA GLY A 270 3.15 0.61 -10.46
C GLY A 270 4.18 0.26 -11.52
N LEU A 271 5.23 -0.45 -11.13
CA LEU A 271 6.29 -0.95 -12.02
C LEU A 271 6.19 -2.47 -12.10
N ILE A 272 6.02 -3.01 -13.30
CA ILE A 272 6.12 -4.44 -13.55
C ILE A 272 7.37 -4.71 -14.39
N LEU A 273 8.20 -5.65 -13.94
CA LEU A 273 9.41 -6.10 -14.63
C LEU A 273 9.29 -7.58 -14.96
N GLY A 274 9.90 -8.02 -16.06
CA GLY A 274 9.98 -9.45 -16.38
C GLY A 274 9.98 -9.71 -17.88
N ARG A 275 9.34 -10.82 -18.27
CA ARG A 275 9.31 -11.32 -19.65
C ARG A 275 8.68 -10.33 -20.64
N LYS A 276 9.41 -10.05 -21.73
CA LYS A 276 9.03 -9.00 -22.69
C LYS A 276 7.72 -9.27 -23.42
N ASP A 277 7.49 -10.52 -23.81
CA ASP A 277 6.28 -10.93 -24.53
C ASP A 277 5.01 -10.75 -23.68
N LEU A 278 5.07 -11.17 -22.41
CA LEU A 278 3.97 -11.00 -21.47
C LEU A 278 3.72 -9.54 -21.09
N LEU A 279 4.77 -8.72 -20.95
CA LEU A 279 4.59 -7.30 -20.66
C LEU A 279 4.03 -6.52 -21.85
N LYS A 280 4.38 -6.88 -23.08
CA LYS A 280 3.72 -6.31 -24.28
C LYS A 280 2.25 -6.73 -24.37
N ALA A 281 1.93 -7.98 -24.02
CA ALA A 281 0.54 -8.41 -23.89
C ALA A 281 -0.20 -7.66 -22.77
N ALA A 282 0.43 -7.43 -21.62
CA ALA A 282 -0.13 -6.65 -20.52
C ALA A 282 -0.42 -5.19 -20.94
N TRP A 283 0.43 -4.61 -21.79
CA TRP A 283 0.20 -3.28 -22.37
C TRP A 283 -1.04 -3.23 -23.28
N VAL A 284 -1.29 -4.27 -24.09
CA VAL A 284 -2.53 -4.40 -24.87
C VAL A 284 -3.76 -4.38 -23.95
N HIS A 285 -3.64 -4.96 -22.76
CA HIS A 285 -4.70 -4.97 -21.75
C HIS A 285 -4.76 -3.69 -20.89
N SER A 286 -3.96 -2.67 -21.19
CA SER A 286 -3.93 -1.39 -20.49
C SER A 286 -4.48 -0.25 -21.38
N ALA A 287 -4.73 0.90 -20.76
CA ALA A 287 -5.04 2.11 -21.51
C ALA A 287 -3.79 2.55 -22.32
N PRO A 288 -3.94 3.02 -23.56
CA PRO A 288 -5.15 3.60 -24.15
C PRO A 288 -6.12 2.62 -24.82
N HIS A 289 -5.78 1.33 -24.91
CA HIS A 289 -6.59 0.33 -25.60
C HIS A 289 -7.98 0.18 -24.97
N HIS A 290 -8.99 -0.11 -25.80
CA HIS A 290 -10.38 -0.25 -25.36
C HIS A 290 -10.63 -1.67 -24.83
N GLY A 291 -11.12 -1.74 -23.59
CA GLY A 291 -11.47 -2.99 -22.91
C GLY A 291 -11.45 -2.81 -21.40
N TYR A 292 -11.43 -3.92 -20.65
CA TYR A 292 -11.51 -3.91 -19.18
C TYR A 292 -10.48 -2.98 -18.51
N GLY A 293 -9.21 -3.11 -18.90
CA GLY A 293 -8.12 -2.35 -18.31
C GLY A 293 -8.09 -0.86 -18.65
N ARG A 294 -9.00 -0.38 -19.50
CA ARG A 294 -9.15 1.06 -19.78
C ARG A 294 -9.56 1.86 -18.54
N ALA A 295 -10.22 1.21 -17.57
CA ALA A 295 -10.54 1.77 -16.26
C ALA A 295 -9.31 1.99 -15.36
N MET A 296 -8.19 1.34 -15.69
CA MET A 296 -6.93 1.40 -14.93
C MET A 296 -5.87 2.25 -15.66
N LYS A 297 -6.29 3.40 -16.19
CA LYS A 297 -5.44 4.26 -17.03
C LYS A 297 -4.33 4.94 -16.23
N VAL A 298 -3.09 4.83 -16.71
CA VAL A 298 -1.95 5.63 -16.26
C VAL A 298 -1.69 6.80 -17.22
N GLY A 299 -1.29 7.96 -16.69
CA GLY A 299 -0.91 9.12 -17.49
C GLY A 299 0.54 9.06 -17.99
N LYS A 300 0.88 9.88 -18.98
CA LYS A 300 2.27 9.99 -19.49
C LYS A 300 3.18 10.63 -18.44
N GLU A 301 2.62 11.49 -17.61
CA GLU A 301 3.26 12.13 -16.49
C GLU A 301 3.69 11.08 -15.47
N GLU A 302 2.78 10.22 -15.00
CA GLU A 302 3.12 9.15 -14.06
C GLU A 302 4.07 8.11 -14.68
N ALA A 303 3.93 7.81 -15.98
CA ALA A 303 4.87 6.93 -16.68
C ALA A 303 6.31 7.47 -16.65
N MET A 304 6.48 8.75 -16.99
CA MET A 304 7.79 9.42 -16.96
C MET A 304 8.30 9.64 -15.53
N GLY A 305 7.42 9.97 -14.59
CA GLY A 305 7.77 10.08 -13.17
C GLY A 305 8.25 8.76 -12.59
N MET A 306 7.60 7.65 -12.94
CA MET A 306 8.03 6.32 -12.50
C MET A 306 9.37 5.92 -13.11
N LEU A 307 9.60 6.23 -14.39
CA LEU A 307 10.91 6.03 -15.01
C LEU A 307 12.01 6.82 -14.28
N ALA A 308 11.76 8.10 -13.98
CA ALA A 308 12.69 8.94 -13.22
C ALA A 308 12.96 8.39 -11.82
N ALA A 309 11.96 7.81 -11.15
CA ALA A 309 12.14 7.16 -9.84
C ALA A 309 13.12 5.98 -9.91
N VAL A 310 13.02 5.15 -10.96
CA VAL A 310 13.95 4.02 -11.18
C VAL A 310 15.35 4.52 -11.55
N GLU A 311 15.45 5.58 -12.36
CA GLU A 311 16.75 6.21 -12.66
C GLU A 311 17.41 6.79 -11.40
N ALA A 312 16.65 7.46 -10.54
CA ALA A 312 17.14 7.96 -9.25
C ALA A 312 17.56 6.81 -8.33
N TRP A 313 16.79 5.71 -8.29
CA TRP A 313 17.10 4.53 -7.48
C TRP A 313 18.49 3.95 -7.75
N THR A 314 18.95 3.97 -9.00
CA THR A 314 20.30 3.49 -9.38
C THR A 314 21.44 4.41 -8.95
N LYS A 315 21.14 5.66 -8.55
CA LYS A 315 22.13 6.70 -8.21
C LYS A 315 22.17 7.05 -6.72
N ARG A 316 21.09 6.77 -5.98
CA ARG A 316 20.95 7.05 -4.56
C ARG A 316 21.98 6.30 -3.71
N ASP A 317 22.57 6.99 -2.73
CA ASP A 317 23.34 6.33 -1.68
C ASP A 317 22.42 5.81 -0.58
N HIS A 318 21.99 4.56 -0.76
CA HIS A 318 21.12 3.85 0.17
C HIS A 318 21.77 3.64 1.56
N GLN A 319 23.11 3.60 1.65
CA GLN A 319 23.80 3.48 2.95
C GLN A 319 23.76 4.79 3.72
N ALA A 320 24.00 5.91 3.03
CA ALA A 320 23.87 7.23 3.62
C ALA A 320 22.43 7.54 4.05
N GLU A 321 21.43 7.13 3.26
CA GLU A 321 20.01 7.23 3.66
C GLU A 321 19.72 6.42 4.94
N TRP A 322 20.23 5.19 5.03
CA TRP A 322 20.08 4.38 6.24
C TRP A 322 20.73 5.03 7.46
N ALA A 323 21.95 5.56 7.31
CA ALA A 323 22.66 6.25 8.38
C ALA A 323 21.90 7.50 8.86
N MET A 324 21.31 8.25 7.94
CA MET A 324 20.44 9.39 8.24
C MET A 324 19.21 8.95 9.04
N TRP A 325 18.49 7.93 8.59
CA TRP A 325 17.34 7.39 9.31
C TRP A 325 17.70 6.92 10.73
N MET A 326 18.83 6.23 10.88
CA MET A 326 19.35 5.84 12.19
C MET A 326 19.64 7.05 13.08
N SER A 327 20.18 8.15 12.53
CA SER A 327 20.43 9.37 13.29
C SER A 327 19.13 9.99 13.84
N TRP A 328 18.05 10.00 13.03
CA TRP A 328 16.73 10.49 13.44
C TRP A 328 16.12 9.61 14.54
N MET A 329 16.17 8.29 14.36
CA MET A 329 15.67 7.35 15.38
C MET A 329 16.45 7.48 16.69
N ASN A 330 17.77 7.63 16.63
CA ASN A 330 18.61 7.82 17.83
C ASN A 330 18.30 9.14 18.55
N HIS A 331 18.04 10.22 17.80
CA HIS A 331 17.65 11.50 18.40
C HIS A 331 16.33 11.38 19.18
N ILE A 332 15.28 10.84 18.55
CA ILE A 332 14.00 10.63 19.22
C ILE A 332 14.17 9.72 20.43
N ALA A 333 14.92 8.61 20.29
CA ALA A 333 15.15 7.67 21.36
C ALA A 333 15.84 8.31 22.58
N ALA A 334 16.85 9.16 22.35
CA ALA A 334 17.57 9.86 23.40
C ALA A 334 16.65 10.82 24.19
N GLU A 335 15.80 11.58 23.49
CA GLU A 335 14.89 12.54 24.13
C GLU A 335 13.85 11.85 25.02
N VAL A 336 13.20 10.79 24.52
CA VAL A 336 12.13 10.11 25.27
C VAL A 336 12.67 9.19 26.37
N SER A 337 13.89 8.66 26.23
CA SER A 337 14.52 7.82 27.26
C SER A 337 14.94 8.61 28.51
N SER A 338 14.88 9.94 28.47
CA SER A 338 15.08 10.79 29.65
C SER A 338 13.93 10.69 30.68
N ILE A 339 12.79 10.11 30.28
CA ILE A 339 11.60 9.94 31.10
C ILE A 339 11.69 8.61 31.85
N ASP A 340 11.61 8.65 33.19
CA ASP A 340 11.64 7.43 34.00
C ASP A 340 10.48 6.48 33.63
N GLY A 341 10.80 5.20 33.43
CA GLY A 341 9.85 4.18 32.99
C GLY A 341 9.63 4.05 31.47
N VAL A 342 10.28 4.89 30.65
CA VAL A 342 10.29 4.77 29.18
C VAL A 342 11.54 4.02 28.71
N THR A 343 11.36 3.09 27.78
CA THR A 343 12.44 2.31 27.15
C THR A 343 12.33 2.36 25.64
N THR A 344 13.47 2.28 24.95
CA THR A 344 13.52 2.37 23.49
C THR A 344 14.37 1.27 22.88
N ALA A 345 13.96 0.74 21.73
CA ALA A 345 14.76 -0.19 20.93
C ALA A 345 14.61 0.14 19.43
N ILE A 346 15.73 0.17 18.71
CA ILE A 346 15.73 0.35 17.25
C ILE A 346 15.92 -1.00 16.60
N GLU A 347 14.89 -1.47 15.90
CA GLU A 347 14.93 -2.70 15.12
C GLU A 347 15.40 -2.41 13.70
N GLN A 348 16.38 -3.20 13.25
CA GLN A 348 16.91 -3.14 11.88
C GLN A 348 16.52 -4.42 11.14
N THR A 349 15.79 -4.29 10.04
CA THR A 349 15.34 -5.43 9.24
C THR A 349 16.26 -5.71 8.06
N LYS A 350 16.43 -7.00 7.76
CA LYS A 350 17.05 -7.48 6.51
C LYS A 350 16.01 -7.88 5.46
N GLU A 351 14.73 -7.83 5.82
CA GLU A 351 13.62 -8.11 4.91
C GLU A 351 13.52 -6.99 3.87
N LEU A 352 13.12 -7.35 2.65
CA LEU A 352 12.99 -6.39 1.55
C LEU A 352 11.73 -5.54 1.68
N SER A 353 10.70 -6.09 2.31
CA SER A 353 9.40 -5.43 2.53
C SER A 353 9.52 -4.28 3.53
N ASN A 354 9.04 -3.10 3.14
CA ASN A 354 9.01 -1.87 3.95
C ASN A 354 10.35 -1.61 4.67
N GLN A 355 11.46 -1.81 3.96
CA GLN A 355 12.80 -1.83 4.55
C GLN A 355 13.21 -0.46 5.11
N SER A 356 13.12 -0.33 6.43
CA SER A 356 13.47 0.86 7.21
C SER A 356 13.84 0.44 8.64
N PRO A 357 14.68 1.20 9.37
CA PRO A 357 14.74 1.04 10.81
C PRO A 357 13.38 1.41 11.44
N VAL A 358 13.04 0.71 12.52
CA VAL A 358 11.83 0.95 13.31
C VAL A 358 12.23 1.24 14.74
N LEU A 359 11.88 2.43 15.25
CA LEU A 359 12.03 2.76 16.66
C LEU A 359 10.78 2.32 17.42
N ASN A 360 10.95 1.41 18.37
CA ASN A 360 9.93 1.00 19.33
C ASN A 360 10.16 1.71 20.66
N ILE A 361 9.14 2.44 21.13
CA ILE A 361 9.13 3.14 22.42
C ILE A 361 8.10 2.44 23.31
N ARG A 362 8.51 1.98 24.48
CA ARG A 362 7.70 1.15 25.39
C ARG A 362 7.71 1.71 26.80
N TRP A 363 6.59 1.59 27.49
CA TRP A 363 6.46 1.95 28.90
C TRP A 363 5.39 1.14 29.60
N ASP A 364 5.40 1.20 30.94
CA ASP A 364 4.33 0.69 31.77
C ASP A 364 3.20 1.73 31.87
N THR A 365 2.01 1.34 31.40
CA THR A 365 0.82 2.20 31.38
C THR A 365 0.44 2.67 32.78
N GLU A 366 0.70 1.88 33.83
CA GLU A 366 0.38 2.25 35.21
C GLU A 366 1.36 3.26 35.81
N LYS A 367 2.59 3.34 35.27
CA LYS A 367 3.60 4.31 35.69
C LYS A 367 3.46 5.65 34.97
N ILE A 368 3.22 5.60 33.66
CA ILE A 368 3.13 6.80 32.82
C ILE A 368 1.69 7.31 32.72
N GLY A 369 0.66 6.53 33.03
CA GLY A 369 -0.71 7.03 33.08
C GLY A 369 -1.39 7.26 31.72
N VAL A 370 -0.76 6.85 30.61
CA VAL A 370 -1.32 6.97 29.25
C VAL A 370 -0.99 5.72 28.42
N SER A 371 -1.93 5.28 27.58
CA SER A 371 -1.74 4.19 26.63
C SER A 371 -1.14 4.67 25.31
N GLY A 372 -0.48 3.77 24.56
CA GLY A 372 0.02 4.08 23.22
C GLY A 372 -1.07 4.53 22.24
N SER A 373 -2.30 4.02 22.37
CA SER A 373 -3.43 4.41 21.52
C SER A 373 -3.94 5.82 21.84
N GLU A 374 -3.91 6.25 23.10
CA GLU A 374 -4.19 7.64 23.49
C GLU A 374 -3.08 8.59 23.00
N VAL A 375 -1.82 8.15 23.02
CA VAL A 375 -0.70 8.92 22.44
C VAL A 375 -0.88 9.06 20.93
N GLU A 376 -1.16 7.97 20.19
CA GLU A 376 -1.46 8.01 18.76
C GLU A 376 -2.63 8.96 18.46
N HIS A 377 -3.73 8.84 19.21
CA HIS A 377 -4.90 9.71 19.04
C HIS A 377 -4.54 11.18 19.25
N THR A 378 -3.87 11.50 20.37
CA THR A 378 -3.47 12.87 20.71
C THR A 378 -2.56 13.45 19.64
N LEU A 379 -1.56 12.69 19.18
CA LEU A 379 -0.66 13.10 18.11
C LEU A 379 -1.38 13.35 16.78
N PHE A 380 -2.41 12.56 16.47
CA PHE A 380 -3.16 12.68 15.24
C PHE A 380 -4.19 13.84 15.25
N THR A 381 -4.72 14.20 16.42
CA THR A 381 -5.78 15.21 16.57
C THR A 381 -5.30 16.58 17.03
N THR A 382 -4.02 16.73 17.38
CA THR A 382 -3.45 18.01 17.84
C THR A 382 -2.20 18.42 17.05
N GLU A 383 -2.02 19.72 16.83
CA GLU A 383 -0.99 20.29 15.94
C GLU A 383 0.39 20.45 16.58
N PRO A 384 1.50 20.23 15.84
CA PRO A 384 1.55 19.64 14.49
C PRO A 384 1.11 18.16 14.46
N ARG A 385 0.25 17.78 13.52
CA ARG A 385 -0.25 16.39 13.48
C ARG A 385 0.87 15.40 13.16
N VAL A 386 0.95 14.30 13.93
CA VAL A 386 1.88 13.19 13.71
C VAL A 386 1.09 11.88 13.60
N THR A 387 1.39 11.06 12.61
CA THR A 387 0.83 9.70 12.49
C THR A 387 1.89 8.64 12.75
N LEU A 388 1.58 7.69 13.64
CA LEU A 388 2.43 6.57 14.03
C LEU A 388 1.54 5.40 14.49
N PHE A 389 2.12 4.30 14.96
CA PHE A 389 1.35 3.19 15.54
C PHE A 389 1.31 3.23 17.07
N GLY A 390 0.12 3.29 17.67
CA GLY A 390 -0.12 3.30 19.11
C GLY A 390 -0.13 1.95 19.82
N ARG A 391 0.40 0.90 19.19
CA ARG A 391 0.54 -0.45 19.82
C ARG A 391 1.99 -0.80 20.16
N GLY A 392 2.94 0.03 19.72
CA GLY A 392 4.35 -0.31 19.62
C GLY A 392 4.51 -1.46 18.62
N GLY A 393 5.21 -1.22 17.51
CA GLY A 393 5.56 -2.19 16.49
C GLY A 393 5.90 -3.55 17.11
N ARG A 394 5.24 -4.59 16.62
CA ARG A 394 5.54 -5.97 16.98
C ARG A 394 5.67 -6.77 15.70
N ARG A 395 6.66 -7.64 15.67
CA ARG A 395 6.57 -8.85 14.85
C ARG A 395 5.36 -9.68 15.31
N ARG A 396 4.61 -10.21 14.36
CA ARG A 396 3.47 -11.12 14.58
C ARG A 396 3.90 -12.25 15.53
N GLY A 397 3.25 -12.37 16.70
CA GLY A 397 3.45 -13.52 17.62
C GLY A 397 4.20 -13.28 18.94
N GLN A 398 4.59 -12.05 19.30
CA GLN A 398 5.09 -11.77 20.66
C GLN A 398 3.96 -11.29 21.59
N GLU A 399 3.90 -11.81 22.82
CA GLU A 399 2.97 -11.37 23.88
C GLU A 399 3.47 -10.11 24.58
N THR A 400 2.57 -9.17 24.90
CA THR A 400 2.90 -7.99 25.72
C THR A 400 2.45 -8.31 27.12
N PRO A 401 3.26 -8.06 28.16
CA PRO A 401 2.71 -7.95 29.51
C PRO A 401 1.50 -7.02 29.49
N ALA A 402 0.40 -7.39 30.15
CA ALA A 402 -0.87 -6.68 30.06
C ALA A 402 -0.78 -5.18 30.42
N ASN A 403 0.22 -4.79 31.22
CA ASN A 403 0.48 -3.40 31.63
C ASN A 403 1.43 -2.64 30.69
N GLN A 404 2.13 -3.31 29.76
CA GLN A 404 3.03 -2.65 28.82
C GLN A 404 2.28 -2.11 27.60
N THR A 405 2.63 -0.89 27.21
CA THR A 405 2.12 -0.24 26.00
C THR A 405 3.26 0.43 25.24
N GLY A 406 2.98 1.11 24.13
CA GLY A 406 4.00 1.82 23.39
C GLY A 406 3.58 2.42 22.07
N VAL A 407 4.52 3.10 21.42
CA VAL A 407 4.40 3.57 20.04
C VAL A 407 5.55 3.06 19.18
N SER A 408 5.37 3.03 17.86
CA SER A 408 6.48 2.80 16.93
C SER A 408 6.51 3.76 15.76
N ILE A 409 7.74 4.06 15.34
CA ILE A 409 8.07 5.04 14.32
C ILE A 409 8.88 4.34 13.23
N THR A 410 8.50 4.60 11.99
CA THR A 410 9.29 4.25 10.79
C THR A 410 9.93 5.50 10.20
N ALA A 411 11.18 5.39 9.78
CA ALA A 411 11.98 6.55 9.39
C ALA A 411 11.81 6.96 7.92
N TYR A 412 11.55 5.99 7.04
CA TYR A 412 11.70 6.18 5.60
C TYR A 412 10.72 7.16 4.94
N MET A 413 9.66 7.60 5.64
CA MET A 413 8.71 8.63 5.19
C MET A 413 8.89 9.99 5.89
N MET A 414 9.77 10.07 6.89
CA MET A 414 10.07 11.32 7.58
C MET A 414 10.94 12.24 6.71
N CYS A 415 10.80 13.55 6.95
CA CYS A 415 11.60 14.62 6.38
C CYS A 415 12.61 15.16 7.41
N THR A 416 13.62 15.88 6.92
CA THR A 416 14.59 16.53 7.81
C THR A 416 13.88 17.53 8.73
N GLY A 417 14.07 17.39 10.03
CA GLY A 417 13.46 18.21 11.07
C GLY A 417 12.24 17.55 11.72
N ASP A 418 11.60 16.58 11.07
CA ASP A 418 10.48 15.84 11.66
C ASP A 418 10.91 15.15 12.95
N GLU A 419 12.16 14.66 13.02
CA GLU A 419 12.69 13.97 14.19
C GLU A 419 12.64 14.83 15.46
N LYS A 420 12.84 16.13 15.33
CA LYS A 420 12.82 17.07 16.47
C LYS A 420 11.39 17.32 16.93
N VAL A 421 10.49 17.60 15.98
CA VAL A 421 9.07 17.83 16.27
C VAL A 421 8.44 16.60 16.92
N VAL A 422 8.74 15.42 16.40
CA VAL A 422 8.24 14.14 16.93
C VAL A 422 8.80 13.86 18.31
N ALA A 423 10.11 14.08 18.53
CA ALA A 423 10.73 13.92 19.83
C ALA A 423 10.10 14.85 20.89
N ASP A 424 9.96 16.14 20.59
CA ASP A 424 9.37 17.14 21.48
C ASP A 424 7.93 16.79 21.84
N ARG A 425 7.12 16.41 20.84
CA ARG A 425 5.71 16.04 21.04
C ARG A 425 5.55 14.79 21.90
N LEU A 426 6.32 13.74 21.62
CA LEU A 426 6.29 12.52 22.42
C LEU A 426 6.75 12.79 23.85
N ARG A 427 7.86 13.52 24.01
CA ARG A 427 8.39 13.87 25.33
C ARG A 427 7.39 14.69 26.14
N SER A 428 6.72 15.66 25.52
CA SER A 428 5.69 16.46 26.17
C SER A 428 4.52 15.60 26.65
N ILE A 429 3.95 14.76 25.78
CA ILE A 429 2.79 13.92 26.14
C ILE A 429 3.16 12.95 27.27
N LEU A 430 4.28 12.25 27.12
CA LEU A 430 4.70 11.24 28.10
C LEU A 430 5.06 11.89 29.45
N SER A 431 5.81 12.99 29.45
CA SER A 431 6.20 13.69 30.68
C SER A 431 5.00 14.26 31.43
N SER A 432 4.02 14.83 30.73
CA SER A 432 2.79 15.35 31.34
C SER A 432 1.89 14.25 31.91
N ALA A 433 2.01 13.02 31.40
CA ALA A 433 1.23 11.90 31.87
C ALA A 433 1.85 11.20 33.10
N VAL A 434 3.17 11.31 33.34
CA VAL A 434 3.87 10.63 34.44
C VAL A 434 3.14 10.77 35.77
N GLY A 435 2.83 9.64 36.42
CA GLY A 435 2.15 9.60 37.71
C GLY A 435 0.67 9.98 37.69
N THR A 436 0.10 10.32 36.53
CA THR A 436 -1.35 10.45 36.38
C THR A 436 -2.00 9.06 36.45
N LYS A 437 -3.17 8.96 37.07
CA LYS A 437 -3.95 7.72 36.99
C LYS A 437 -4.56 7.65 35.60
N LEU A 438 -4.30 6.55 34.88
CA LEU A 438 -5.04 6.23 33.67
C LEU A 438 -6.53 6.34 33.98
N ALA A 439 -7.27 7.11 33.17
CA ALA A 439 -8.71 7.21 33.27
C ALA A 439 -9.33 5.86 32.84
N ARG A 440 -9.28 4.86 33.73
CA ARG A 440 -10.02 3.62 33.56
C ARG A 440 -11.46 3.93 33.90
N ASP A 441 -12.38 3.69 32.98
CA ASP A 441 -13.81 3.73 33.29
C ASP A 441 -14.08 2.49 34.16
N THR A 442 -13.88 2.60 35.48
CA THR A 442 -14.02 1.49 36.43
C THR A 442 -15.47 1.30 36.88
N SER A 443 -16.41 2.03 36.27
CA SER A 443 -17.82 1.89 36.55
C SER A 443 -18.27 0.48 36.18
N SER A 444 -18.98 -0.18 37.09
CA SER A 444 -19.64 -1.45 36.79
C SER A 444 -20.61 -1.25 35.63
N ALA A 445 -20.76 -2.25 34.77
CA ALA A 445 -21.75 -2.22 33.69
C ALA A 445 -23.14 -1.81 34.23
N SER A 446 -23.78 -0.83 33.60
CA SER A 446 -25.08 -0.31 34.03
C SER A 446 -26.24 -1.28 33.73
N SER A 447 -25.99 -2.29 32.90
CA SER A 447 -26.99 -3.22 32.39
C SER A 447 -26.39 -4.56 31.97
N GLN A 448 -27.24 -5.59 31.90
CA GLN A 448 -26.92 -6.90 31.32
C GLN A 448 -27.34 -6.90 29.84
N ILE A 449 -26.39 -7.12 28.94
CA ILE A 449 -26.59 -7.06 27.48
C ILE A 449 -26.39 -8.41 26.78
N ALA A 450 -26.14 -9.49 27.54
CA ALA A 450 -26.07 -10.83 26.98
C ALA A 450 -27.37 -11.19 26.23
N GLY A 451 -27.24 -11.69 25.00
CA GLY A 451 -28.38 -12.03 24.15
C GLY A 451 -28.15 -11.76 22.66
N GLU A 452 -29.23 -11.85 21.89
CA GLU A 452 -29.24 -11.58 20.46
C GLU A 452 -29.73 -10.16 20.19
N TRP A 453 -29.03 -9.47 19.30
CA TRP A 453 -29.30 -8.07 18.97
C TRP A 453 -29.42 -7.89 17.47
N THR A 454 -30.51 -7.29 17.00
CA THR A 454 -30.62 -6.83 15.63
C THR A 454 -29.96 -5.46 15.53
N VAL A 455 -28.90 -5.36 14.74
CA VAL A 455 -28.13 -4.13 14.52
C VAL A 455 -28.51 -3.53 13.19
N SER A 456 -28.89 -2.26 13.18
CA SER A 456 -29.04 -1.44 11.99
C SER A 456 -27.81 -0.54 11.85
N ILE A 457 -27.10 -0.64 10.73
CA ILE A 457 -25.93 0.18 10.39
C ILE A 457 -26.30 1.13 9.25
N GLU A 458 -26.04 2.42 9.43
CA GLU A 458 -26.27 3.46 8.43
C GLU A 458 -24.96 3.78 7.69
N PHE A 459 -24.86 3.29 6.46
CA PHE A 459 -23.78 3.61 5.54
C PHE A 459 -24.13 4.85 4.71
N ALA A 460 -23.15 5.39 3.98
CA ALA A 460 -23.30 6.64 3.23
C ALA A 460 -24.46 6.68 2.23
N ALA A 461 -24.87 5.53 1.66
CA ALA A 461 -25.95 5.45 0.68
C ALA A 461 -26.84 4.21 0.86
N SER A 462 -26.79 3.57 2.04
CA SER A 462 -27.55 2.35 2.31
C SER A 462 -27.66 2.08 3.82
N ARG A 463 -28.49 1.11 4.16
CA ARG A 463 -28.58 0.56 5.51
C ARG A 463 -28.44 -0.96 5.41
N ALA A 464 -27.78 -1.57 6.38
CA ALA A 464 -27.72 -3.02 6.53
C ALA A 464 -28.19 -3.45 7.92
N ASN A 465 -28.81 -4.63 7.98
CA ASN A 465 -29.20 -5.27 9.22
C ASN A 465 -28.24 -6.41 9.53
N HIS A 466 -27.46 -6.28 10.58
CA HIS A 466 -26.55 -7.29 11.09
C HIS A 466 -27.11 -7.90 12.38
N VAL A 467 -26.46 -8.94 12.90
CA VAL A 467 -26.82 -9.56 14.18
C VAL A 467 -25.59 -9.66 15.08
N LEU A 468 -25.74 -9.31 16.36
CA LEU A 468 -24.75 -9.61 17.39
C LEU A 468 -25.30 -10.69 18.33
N TYR A 469 -24.44 -11.64 18.64
CA TYR A 469 -24.65 -12.67 19.65
C TYR A 469 -23.69 -12.37 20.80
N LEU A 470 -24.18 -11.83 21.90
CA LEU A 470 -23.35 -11.30 22.98
C LEU A 470 -23.42 -12.19 24.22
N GLN A 471 -22.26 -12.39 24.84
CA GLN A 471 -22.06 -12.87 26.19
C GLN A 471 -21.38 -11.76 27.00
N GLN A 472 -21.69 -11.69 28.29
CA GLN A 472 -21.15 -10.67 29.18
C GLN A 472 -20.71 -11.32 30.50
N ASP A 473 -19.47 -11.04 30.90
CA ASP A 473 -18.91 -11.39 32.20
C ASP A 473 -18.39 -10.11 32.87
N GLY A 474 -19.17 -9.59 33.84
CA GLY A 474 -18.92 -8.28 34.42
C GLY A 474 -18.95 -7.15 33.37
N SER A 475 -17.81 -6.52 33.14
CA SER A 475 -17.63 -5.49 32.10
C SER A 475 -17.10 -6.06 30.77
N ALA A 476 -16.66 -7.31 30.73
CA ALA A 476 -16.13 -7.92 29.51
C ALA A 476 -17.26 -8.43 28.62
N ILE A 477 -17.13 -8.22 27.31
CA ILE A 477 -18.06 -8.69 26.29
C ILE A 477 -17.31 -9.65 25.36
N THR A 478 -17.90 -10.80 25.09
CA THR A 478 -17.49 -11.72 24.03
C THR A 478 -18.69 -12.07 23.17
N GLY A 479 -18.46 -12.55 21.95
CA GLY A 479 -19.58 -12.90 21.10
C GLY A 479 -19.21 -13.08 19.64
N THR A 480 -20.25 -12.97 18.81
CA THR A 480 -20.15 -13.13 17.37
C THR A 480 -20.95 -12.03 16.67
N HIS A 481 -20.39 -11.50 15.59
CA HIS A 481 -21.01 -10.52 14.71
C HIS A 481 -21.28 -11.16 13.34
N GLN A 482 -22.55 -11.33 13.01
CA GLN A 482 -23.01 -11.78 11.71
C GLN A 482 -23.27 -10.57 10.81
N GLY A 483 -22.44 -10.40 9.77
CA GLY A 483 -22.72 -9.47 8.67
C GLY A 483 -23.50 -10.13 7.53
N ASP A 484 -23.53 -9.50 6.36
CA ASP A 484 -24.30 -10.00 5.20
C ASP A 484 -23.84 -11.39 4.71
N PHE A 485 -22.52 -11.64 4.71
CA PHE A 485 -21.95 -12.84 4.09
C PHE A 485 -21.22 -13.76 5.05
N LEU A 486 -20.72 -13.24 6.18
CA LEU A 486 -19.85 -13.99 7.07
C LEU A 486 -20.06 -13.60 8.54
N SER A 487 -19.78 -14.59 9.38
CA SER A 487 -19.76 -14.48 10.83
C SER A 487 -18.32 -14.29 11.30
N ARG A 488 -18.13 -13.52 12.38
CA ARG A 488 -16.80 -13.19 12.92
C ARG A 488 -16.87 -13.01 14.43
N ASP A 489 -15.79 -13.36 15.10
CA ASP A 489 -15.67 -13.19 16.54
C ASP A 489 -15.72 -11.70 16.90
N LEU A 490 -16.27 -11.43 18.08
CA LEU A 490 -16.42 -10.11 18.66
C LEU A 490 -15.94 -10.12 20.10
N THR A 491 -15.19 -9.10 20.47
CA THR A 491 -14.78 -8.83 21.84
C THR A 491 -15.00 -7.37 22.17
N GLY A 492 -15.20 -7.03 23.44
CA GLY A 492 -15.48 -5.66 23.84
C GLY A 492 -15.56 -5.48 25.35
N SER A 493 -16.00 -4.29 25.74
CA SER A 493 -16.31 -3.97 27.13
C SER A 493 -17.49 -3.01 27.28
N LEU A 494 -18.13 -3.06 28.45
CA LEU A 494 -19.19 -2.17 28.91
C LEU A 494 -18.82 -1.60 30.29
N HIS A 495 -18.63 -0.29 30.35
CA HIS A 495 -18.32 0.44 31.57
C HIS A 495 -19.36 1.53 31.79
N GLY A 496 -20.15 1.41 32.86
CA GLY A 496 -21.36 2.20 33.02
C GLY A 496 -22.29 1.91 31.85
N ASP A 497 -22.75 2.95 31.17
CA ASP A 497 -23.56 2.84 29.94
C ASP A 497 -22.72 2.83 28.66
N LYS A 498 -21.40 3.04 28.71
CA LYS A 498 -20.55 3.13 27.53
C LYS A 498 -20.09 1.76 27.04
N ILE A 499 -20.33 1.48 25.78
CA ILE A 499 -19.97 0.22 25.14
C ILE A 499 -18.91 0.44 24.06
N THR A 500 -17.91 -0.45 24.03
CA THR A 500 -16.97 -0.59 22.91
C THR A 500 -16.86 -2.05 22.51
N MET A 501 -17.04 -2.38 21.24
CA MET A 501 -16.91 -3.74 20.73
C MET A 501 -16.14 -3.72 19.41
N THR A 502 -15.26 -4.69 19.19
CA THR A 502 -14.52 -4.87 17.95
C THR A 502 -14.75 -6.25 17.38
N SER A 503 -14.92 -6.32 16.06
CA SER A 503 -15.02 -7.56 15.33
C SER A 503 -14.30 -7.45 13.99
N SER A 504 -13.53 -8.48 13.62
CA SER A 504 -12.61 -8.43 12.48
C SER A 504 -12.57 -9.74 11.71
N ILE A 505 -12.40 -9.66 10.39
CA ILE A 505 -11.88 -10.75 9.56
C ILE A 505 -10.48 -10.36 9.07
N GLY A 506 -9.52 -11.28 9.17
CA GLY A 506 -8.14 -11.06 8.72
C GLY A 506 -7.95 -11.37 7.24
N GLU A 507 -6.79 -10.98 6.71
CA GLU A 507 -6.42 -11.01 5.28
C GLU A 507 -6.44 -12.42 4.61
N GLN A 508 -6.58 -13.48 5.40
CA GLN A 508 -6.37 -14.89 5.00
C GLN A 508 -7.28 -15.39 3.86
N HIS A 509 -8.33 -14.64 3.51
CA HIS A 509 -9.23 -14.99 2.39
C HIS A 509 -9.29 -13.92 1.29
N GLY A 510 -8.30 -13.03 1.24
CA GLY A 510 -8.24 -11.95 0.25
C GLY A 510 -9.13 -10.75 0.59
N ALA A 511 -9.49 -10.60 1.86
CA ALA A 511 -10.23 -9.45 2.38
C ALA A 511 -9.93 -9.28 3.87
N ALA A 512 -9.73 -8.04 4.32
CA ALA A 512 -9.73 -7.67 5.72
C ALA A 512 -10.80 -6.61 5.98
N LEU A 513 -11.54 -6.78 7.07
CA LEU A 513 -12.60 -5.87 7.45
C LEU A 513 -12.80 -5.87 8.96
N THR A 514 -12.68 -4.70 9.56
CA THR A 514 -12.83 -4.48 11.00
C THR A 514 -13.96 -3.50 11.26
N TYR A 515 -14.80 -3.85 12.24
CA TYR A 515 -15.87 -3.03 12.79
C TYR A 515 -15.52 -2.74 14.24
N THR A 516 -15.42 -1.46 14.61
CA THR A 516 -15.30 -1.02 16.00
C THR A 516 -16.52 -0.17 16.36
N PHE A 517 -17.45 -0.80 17.07
CA PHE A 517 -18.65 -0.20 17.61
C PHE A 517 -18.30 0.57 18.89
N THR A 518 -18.72 1.81 18.96
CA THR A 518 -18.63 2.68 20.15
C THR A 518 -19.99 3.32 20.38
N GLY A 519 -20.43 3.44 21.62
CA GLY A 519 -21.75 4.02 21.89
C GLY A 519 -22.19 3.91 23.33
N THR A 520 -23.49 4.02 23.53
CA THR A 520 -24.14 3.92 24.83
C THR A 520 -25.26 2.88 24.83
N VAL A 521 -25.51 2.28 25.98
CA VAL A 521 -26.59 1.33 26.25
C VAL A 521 -27.68 2.02 27.06
N SER A 522 -28.94 1.82 26.68
CA SER A 522 -30.13 2.27 27.38
C SER A 522 -31.12 1.11 27.57
N GLN A 523 -32.28 1.37 28.17
CA GLN A 523 -33.31 0.34 28.36
C GLN A 523 -33.89 -0.19 27.03
N ASP A 524 -33.96 0.67 26.01
CA ASP A 524 -34.60 0.35 24.73
C ASP A 524 -33.61 -0.21 23.69
N GLY A 525 -32.32 -0.11 23.96
CA GLY A 525 -31.28 -0.73 23.14
C GLY A 525 -29.91 -0.09 23.28
N MET A 526 -29.10 -0.14 22.24
CA MET A 526 -27.76 0.43 22.22
C MET A 526 -27.43 1.08 20.88
N GLY A 527 -26.53 2.05 20.85
CA GLY A 527 -26.14 2.69 19.61
C GLY A 527 -25.07 3.76 19.76
N GLY A 528 -24.51 4.18 18.62
CA GLY A 528 -23.48 5.21 18.57
C GLY A 528 -22.72 5.24 17.25
N ASP A 529 -21.42 5.48 17.37
CA ASP A 529 -20.48 5.56 16.27
C ASP A 529 -19.86 4.20 15.94
N LEU A 530 -19.67 3.96 14.65
CA LEU A 530 -19.02 2.76 14.13
C LEU A 530 -17.80 3.19 13.32
N SER A 531 -16.62 2.80 13.75
CA SER A 531 -15.41 2.89 12.92
C SER A 531 -15.29 1.65 12.04
N LEU A 532 -15.05 1.86 10.75
CA LEU A 532 -14.81 0.81 9.76
C LEU A 532 -13.32 0.75 9.38
N GLY A 533 -12.43 1.23 10.25
CA GLY A 533 -11.00 1.36 9.95
C GLY A 533 -10.76 2.34 8.80
N GLU A 534 -10.10 1.87 7.73
CA GLU A 534 -9.81 2.68 6.54
C GLU A 534 -11.05 2.95 5.66
N TYR A 535 -12.19 2.30 5.95
CA TYR A 535 -13.44 2.44 5.21
C TYR A 535 -14.38 3.54 5.77
N ARG A 536 -13.82 4.54 6.46
CA ARG A 536 -14.55 5.65 7.11
C ARG A 536 -15.37 5.20 8.34
N SER A 537 -16.35 6.01 8.71
CA SER A 537 -17.25 5.77 9.85
C SER A 537 -18.71 5.65 9.39
N ALA A 538 -19.51 5.04 10.25
CA ALA A 538 -20.96 4.87 10.11
C ALA A 538 -21.64 5.12 11.46
N LYS A 539 -22.97 5.17 11.48
CA LYS A 539 -23.76 5.13 12.71
C LYS A 539 -24.40 3.75 12.87
N TRP A 540 -24.60 3.32 14.10
CA TRP A 540 -25.26 2.05 14.38
C TRP A 540 -26.24 2.17 15.54
N THR A 541 -27.29 1.37 15.47
CA THR A 541 -28.26 1.16 16.55
C THR A 541 -28.57 -0.32 16.65
N ALA A 542 -28.89 -0.82 17.83
CA ALA A 542 -29.29 -2.20 18.02
C ALA A 542 -30.42 -2.31 19.03
N VAL A 543 -31.33 -3.24 18.75
CA VAL A 543 -32.46 -3.59 19.62
C VAL A 543 -32.42 -5.08 19.95
N PRO A 544 -32.92 -5.50 21.14
CA PRO A 544 -33.01 -6.92 21.46
C PRO A 544 -33.82 -7.65 20.40
N ARG A 545 -33.27 -8.73 19.86
CA ARG A 545 -33.96 -9.54 18.86
C ARG A 545 -35.10 -10.27 19.55
N LYS A 546 -36.34 -9.96 19.19
CA LYS A 546 -37.49 -10.74 19.65
C LYS A 546 -37.35 -12.16 19.11
N ARG A 547 -37.46 -13.17 19.98
CA ARG A 547 -37.65 -14.55 19.53
C ARG A 547 -38.98 -14.61 18.79
N ASP A 548 -38.93 -14.73 17.48
CA ASP A 548 -40.09 -15.17 16.72
C ASP A 548 -40.36 -16.63 17.13
N LEU A 549 -41.23 -16.82 18.12
CA LEU A 549 -41.80 -18.12 18.48
C LEU A 549 -42.81 -18.62 17.42
N GLY A 550 -42.96 -17.90 16.30
CA GLY A 550 -43.76 -18.31 15.15
C GLY A 550 -42.87 -18.77 14.01
N GLY A 551 -42.47 -20.03 14.02
CA GLY A 551 -42.02 -20.68 12.79
C GLY A 551 -43.16 -20.68 11.75
N PRO A 552 -42.85 -20.77 10.44
CA PRO A 552 -43.88 -20.89 9.43
C PRO A 552 -44.69 -22.15 9.72
N GLY A 553 -45.97 -21.96 10.06
CA GLY A 553 -46.95 -23.03 9.98
C GLY A 553 -46.95 -23.54 8.56
N TRP A 554 -46.57 -24.80 8.38
CA TRP A 554 -46.86 -25.50 7.13
C TRP A 554 -48.39 -25.61 7.04
N SER A 555 -48.97 -24.83 6.12
CA SER A 555 -50.32 -25.06 5.60
C SER A 555 -50.22 -25.26 4.09
#